data_AF-A0A849Q521-F1
#
_entry.id   AF-A0A849Q521-F1
#
_cell.length_a   1.000
_cell.length_b   1.000
_cell.length_c   1.000
_cell.angle_alpha   90.00
_cell.angle_beta   90.00
_cell.angle_gamma   90.00
#
_symmetry.space_group_name_H-M   'P 1'
#
loop_
_entity.id
_entity.type
_entity.pdbx_description
1 polymer ?
#
loop_
_entity_poly.entity_id
_entity_poly.type
_entity_poly.pdbx_seq_one_letter_code
_entity_poly.pdbx_strand_id
1 'polypeptide(L)'
;MKVRILAYGAYMILSILISLIVAAVPAFLLFAWAFWNIDSILNGFGWPFIDIQSAFQGTFNAGFPTLVYTRFWGIIFLIPVALFCYALFLGILIGMFKLSRRGIPHLEDGYYKQETEDWLLYEFAQVYYILIPYFAGFFSIFLDTSPRHMLFGAKIGKNTIIGNGRMFNPERTIIGEGCFFGYDAILSGHVYESGCLYLKTVKLGNNVTVGSNAVILAGADIGDNVLIAATSVVPKDKVVPPNTIWVRGKALPRKPVPCEEAEAYAIGSPSAGAATSED
;
A
#
# COMPACT_ATOMS: atom_id res chain seq x y z
N MET A 1 -2.96 -35.31 -0.17
CA MET A 1 -2.36 -33.99 -0.49
C MET A 1 -3.12 -33.26 -1.60
N LYS A 2 -3.28 -33.82 -2.82
CA LYS A 2 -3.95 -33.16 -3.96
C LYS A 2 -5.37 -32.63 -3.66
N VAL A 3 -6.20 -33.36 -2.91
CA VAL A 3 -7.59 -32.95 -2.63
C VAL A 3 -7.67 -31.69 -1.75
N ARG A 4 -6.86 -31.58 -0.69
CA ARG A 4 -6.86 -30.38 0.17
C ARG A 4 -6.36 -29.15 -0.57
N ILE A 5 -5.30 -29.30 -1.37
CA ILE A 5 -4.77 -28.23 -2.23
C ILE A 5 -5.84 -27.74 -3.21
N LEU A 6 -6.54 -28.67 -3.88
CA LEU A 6 -7.66 -28.33 -4.77
C LEU A 6 -8.80 -27.65 -4.02
N ALA A 7 -9.13 -28.10 -2.80
CA ALA A 7 -10.15 -27.48 -1.97
C ALA A 7 -9.80 -26.04 -1.58
N TYR A 8 -8.54 -25.77 -1.19
CA TYR A 8 -8.12 -24.40 -0.88
C TYR A 8 -8.06 -23.52 -2.13
N GLY A 9 -7.60 -24.04 -3.27
CA GLY A 9 -7.63 -23.32 -4.54
C GLY A 9 -9.05 -22.95 -4.96
N ALA A 10 -9.99 -23.89 -4.86
CA ALA A 10 -11.41 -23.64 -5.11
C ALA A 10 -11.99 -22.62 -4.12
N TYR A 11 -11.64 -22.73 -2.83
CA TYR A 11 -12.04 -21.77 -1.81
C TYR A 11 -11.55 -20.35 -2.14
N MET A 12 -10.29 -20.17 -2.56
CA MET A 12 -9.73 -18.86 -2.92
C MET A 12 -10.45 -18.24 -4.12
N ILE A 13 -10.66 -19.01 -5.19
CA ILE A 13 -11.35 -18.50 -6.38
C ILE A 13 -12.77 -18.10 -6.02
N LEU A 14 -13.47 -18.96 -5.29
CA LEU A 14 -14.85 -18.72 -4.88
C LEU A 14 -14.95 -17.53 -3.92
N SER A 15 -14.03 -17.40 -2.97
CA SER A 15 -14.02 -16.27 -2.01
C SER A 15 -13.78 -14.95 -2.72
N ILE A 16 -12.86 -14.88 -3.68
CA ILE A 16 -12.60 -13.67 -4.47
C ILE A 16 -13.83 -13.31 -5.31
N LEU A 17 -14.41 -14.27 -6.04
CA LEU A 17 -15.58 -14.03 -6.87
C LEU A 17 -16.79 -13.57 -6.05
N ILE A 18 -17.09 -14.27 -4.95
CA ILE A 18 -18.19 -13.88 -4.04
C ILE A 18 -17.92 -12.50 -3.45
N SER A 19 -16.70 -12.22 -3.00
CA SER A 19 -16.37 -10.92 -2.41
C SER A 19 -16.54 -9.78 -3.40
N LEU A 20 -16.14 -9.97 -4.66
CA LEU A 20 -16.31 -8.97 -5.71
C LEU A 20 -17.78 -8.72 -6.02
N ILE A 21 -18.59 -9.78 -6.16
CA ILE A 21 -20.02 -9.64 -6.47
C ILE A 21 -20.74 -8.95 -5.31
N VAL A 22 -20.52 -9.40 -4.08
CA VAL A 22 -21.18 -8.85 -2.88
C VAL A 22 -20.74 -7.41 -2.62
N ALA A 23 -19.50 -7.03 -2.93
CA ALA A 23 -19.06 -5.65 -2.83
C ALA A 23 -19.61 -4.76 -3.94
N ALA A 24 -19.66 -5.25 -5.19
CA ALA A 24 -20.01 -4.45 -6.36
C ALA A 24 -21.51 -4.16 -6.48
N VAL A 25 -22.37 -5.14 -6.17
CA VAL A 25 -23.82 -5.01 -6.34
C VAL A 25 -24.40 -3.83 -5.55
N PRO A 26 -24.12 -3.64 -4.24
CA PRO A 26 -24.63 -2.50 -3.48
C PRO A 26 -24.15 -1.16 -4.03
N ALA A 27 -22.87 -1.05 -4.42
CA ALA A 27 -22.30 0.17 -4.97
C ALA A 27 -22.97 0.55 -6.30
N PHE A 28 -23.19 -0.43 -7.18
CA PHE A 28 -23.84 -0.22 -8.47
C PHE A 28 -25.33 0.15 -8.31
N LEU A 29 -26.05 -0.57 -7.43
CA LEU A 29 -27.45 -0.26 -7.15
C LEU A 29 -27.61 1.14 -6.57
N LEU A 30 -26.73 1.53 -5.64
CA LEU A 30 -26.72 2.87 -5.06
C LEU A 30 -26.43 3.94 -6.12
N PHE A 31 -25.44 3.70 -7.00
CA PHE A 31 -25.11 4.62 -8.07
C PHE A 31 -26.27 4.80 -9.05
N ALA A 32 -26.87 3.70 -9.51
CA ALA A 32 -28.02 3.72 -10.40
C ALA A 32 -29.21 4.43 -9.75
N TRP A 33 -29.47 4.14 -8.48
CA TRP A 33 -30.52 4.80 -7.72
C TRP A 33 -30.27 6.31 -7.60
N ALA A 34 -29.06 6.72 -7.22
CA ALA A 34 -28.71 8.13 -7.05
C ALA A 34 -28.84 8.89 -8.38
N PHE A 35 -28.31 8.34 -9.47
CA PHE A 35 -28.40 8.93 -10.80
C PHE A 35 -29.86 9.16 -11.25
N TRP A 36 -30.76 8.24 -10.91
CA TRP A 36 -32.18 8.38 -11.27
C TRP A 36 -32.99 9.32 -10.36
N ASN A 37 -32.58 9.52 -9.10
CA ASN A 37 -33.41 10.20 -8.11
C ASN A 37 -32.88 11.57 -7.66
N ILE A 38 -31.59 11.88 -7.83
CA ILE A 38 -30.97 13.06 -7.22
C ILE A 38 -31.56 14.39 -7.68
N ASP A 39 -31.93 14.52 -8.95
CA ASP A 39 -32.58 15.73 -9.47
C ASP A 39 -33.94 15.96 -8.78
N SER A 40 -34.74 14.91 -8.63
CA SER A 40 -36.05 14.97 -7.94
C SER A 40 -35.88 15.33 -6.47
N ILE A 41 -34.90 14.74 -5.79
CA ILE A 41 -34.60 15.00 -4.39
C ILE A 41 -34.18 16.47 -4.19
N LEU A 42 -33.22 16.96 -4.96
CA LEU A 42 -32.68 18.30 -4.80
C LEU A 42 -33.71 19.37 -5.16
N ASN A 43 -34.46 19.18 -6.25
CA ASN A 43 -35.53 20.09 -6.62
C ASN A 43 -36.72 20.03 -5.65
N GLY A 44 -36.93 18.90 -4.96
CA GLY A 44 -37.92 18.79 -3.90
C GLY A 44 -37.69 19.74 -2.72
N PHE A 45 -36.45 20.18 -2.49
CA PHE A 45 -36.14 21.20 -1.47
C PHE A 45 -36.51 22.63 -1.90
N GLY A 46 -36.82 22.86 -3.18
CA GLY A 46 -37.14 24.18 -3.70
C GLY A 46 -35.91 25.07 -3.85
N TRP A 47 -35.90 26.22 -3.15
CA TRP A 47 -34.78 27.16 -3.20
C TRP A 47 -33.56 26.62 -2.44
N PRO A 48 -32.32 26.68 -2.98
CA PRO A 48 -31.91 27.36 -4.23
C PRO A 48 -31.86 26.47 -5.47
N PHE A 49 -32.19 25.18 -5.36
CA PHE A 49 -31.89 24.18 -6.39
C PHE A 49 -32.68 24.38 -7.70
N ILE A 50 -33.97 24.71 -7.61
CA ILE A 50 -34.82 24.98 -8.78
C ILE A 50 -34.34 26.23 -9.53
N ASP A 51 -34.01 27.30 -8.79
CA ASP A 51 -33.60 28.58 -9.36
C ASP A 51 -32.25 28.45 -10.08
N ILE A 52 -31.32 27.70 -9.52
CA ILE A 52 -30.02 27.41 -10.15
C ILE A 52 -30.21 26.62 -11.45
N GLN A 53 -31.01 25.54 -11.43
CA GLN A 53 -31.24 24.72 -12.61
C GLN A 53 -31.97 25.48 -13.72
N SER A 54 -32.97 26.30 -13.37
CA SER A 54 -33.72 27.11 -14.34
C SER A 54 -32.88 28.25 -14.93
N ALA A 55 -32.03 28.90 -14.14
CA ALA A 55 -31.07 29.89 -14.63
C ALA A 55 -30.08 29.28 -15.64
N PHE A 56 -29.60 28.06 -15.37
CA PHE A 56 -28.75 27.32 -16.30
C PHE A 56 -29.49 27.00 -17.61
N GLN A 57 -30.71 26.47 -17.53
CA GLN A 57 -31.54 26.20 -18.71
C GLN A 57 -31.74 27.47 -19.55
N GLY A 58 -32.13 28.59 -18.92
CA GLY A 58 -32.34 29.87 -19.59
C GLY A 58 -31.12 30.39 -20.36
N THR A 59 -29.92 30.05 -19.90
CA THR A 59 -28.65 30.53 -20.49
C THR A 59 -28.19 29.67 -21.69
N PHE A 60 -28.46 28.36 -21.71
CA PHE A 60 -27.83 27.41 -22.65
C PHE A 60 -28.77 26.75 -23.68
N ASN A 61 -30.04 27.18 -23.74
CA ASN A 61 -31.18 26.50 -24.38
C ASN A 61 -31.06 26.06 -25.87
N ALA A 62 -30.14 26.58 -26.69
CA ALA A 62 -30.16 26.33 -28.14
C ALA A 62 -29.22 25.22 -28.65
N GLY A 63 -28.31 24.68 -27.82
CA GLY A 63 -27.25 23.77 -28.29
C GLY A 63 -26.99 22.52 -27.45
N PHE A 64 -27.62 22.38 -26.29
CA PHE A 64 -27.33 21.27 -25.37
C PHE A 64 -28.37 20.14 -25.43
N PRO A 65 -27.95 18.87 -25.31
CA PRO A 65 -28.86 17.72 -25.26
C PRO A 65 -29.86 17.83 -24.10
N THR A 66 -31.11 17.43 -24.34
CA THR A 66 -32.19 17.41 -23.33
C THR A 66 -31.83 16.62 -22.08
N LEU A 67 -31.02 15.56 -22.21
CA LEU A 67 -30.53 14.77 -21.08
C LEU A 67 -29.75 15.61 -20.06
N VAL A 68 -29.00 16.62 -20.50
CA VAL A 68 -28.19 17.48 -19.61
C VAL A 68 -29.09 18.31 -18.70
N TYR A 69 -30.23 18.76 -19.21
CA TYR A 69 -31.18 19.54 -18.42
C TYR A 69 -31.98 18.67 -17.46
N THR A 70 -32.44 17.51 -17.91
CA THR A 70 -33.23 16.59 -17.08
C THR A 70 -32.41 15.93 -15.98
N ARG A 71 -31.08 15.86 -16.17
CA ARG A 71 -30.12 15.25 -15.22
C ARG A 71 -29.06 16.24 -14.76
N PHE A 72 -29.41 17.52 -14.64
CA PHE A 72 -28.46 18.59 -14.30
C PHE A 72 -27.69 18.28 -13.02
N TRP A 73 -28.40 17.94 -11.94
CA TRP A 73 -27.78 17.59 -10.67
C TRP A 73 -27.12 16.23 -10.72
N GLY A 74 -27.73 15.27 -11.43
CA GLY A 74 -27.12 13.95 -11.66
C GLY A 74 -25.76 14.01 -12.34
N ILE A 75 -25.57 14.96 -13.26
CA ILE A 75 -24.29 15.19 -13.94
C ILE A 75 -23.31 15.91 -13.03
N ILE A 76 -23.73 16.97 -12.31
CA ILE A 76 -22.86 17.70 -11.37
C ILE A 76 -22.32 16.77 -10.29
N PHE A 77 -23.19 15.96 -9.70
CA PHE A 77 -22.83 15.04 -8.63
C PHE A 77 -22.36 13.67 -9.13
N LEU A 78 -22.23 13.47 -10.44
CA LEU A 78 -21.81 12.19 -11.03
C LEU A 78 -20.47 11.73 -10.45
N ILE A 79 -19.49 12.63 -10.42
CA ILE A 79 -18.14 12.33 -9.91
C ILE A 79 -18.18 12.10 -8.39
N PRO A 80 -18.71 13.01 -7.55
CA PRO A 80 -18.83 12.76 -6.12
C PRO A 80 -19.55 11.45 -5.76
N VAL A 81 -20.68 11.15 -6.42
CA VAL A 81 -21.45 9.93 -6.18
C VAL A 81 -20.66 8.69 -6.63
N ALA A 82 -20.00 8.74 -7.79
CA ALA A 82 -19.13 7.65 -8.24
C ALA A 82 -17.99 7.38 -7.26
N LEU A 83 -17.32 8.43 -6.76
CA LEU A 83 -16.26 8.30 -5.76
C LEU A 83 -16.78 7.71 -4.44
N PHE A 84 -17.97 8.12 -3.99
CA PHE A 84 -18.61 7.56 -2.81
C PHE A 84 -18.96 6.08 -2.99
N CYS A 85 -19.59 5.71 -4.10
CA CYS A 85 -19.91 4.31 -4.43
C CYS A 85 -18.64 3.46 -4.54
N TYR A 86 -17.57 3.99 -5.12
CA TYR A 86 -16.29 3.30 -5.21
C TYR A 86 -15.63 3.14 -3.82
N ALA A 87 -15.69 4.15 -2.95
CA ALA A 87 -15.23 4.03 -1.56
C ALA A 87 -16.05 2.99 -0.78
N LEU A 88 -17.37 2.93 -0.98
CA LEU A 88 -18.25 1.92 -0.40
C LEU A 88 -17.89 0.51 -0.90
N PHE A 89 -17.68 0.36 -2.21
CA PHE A 89 -17.20 -0.88 -2.82
C PHE A 89 -15.88 -1.35 -2.17
N LEU A 90 -14.88 -0.46 -2.10
CA LEU A 90 -13.59 -0.78 -1.48
C LEU A 90 -13.73 -1.14 0.00
N GLY A 91 -14.57 -0.42 0.75
CA GLY A 91 -14.83 -0.70 2.16
C GLY A 91 -15.43 -2.08 2.39
N ILE A 92 -16.45 -2.45 1.60
CA ILE A 92 -17.07 -3.79 1.67
C ILE A 92 -16.05 -4.85 1.25
N LEU A 93 -15.31 -4.63 0.16
CA LEU A 93 -14.31 -5.57 -0.34
C LEU A 93 -13.22 -5.85 0.70
N ILE A 94 -12.68 -4.80 1.33
CA ILE A 94 -11.72 -4.92 2.44
C ILE A 94 -12.33 -5.70 3.61
N GLY A 95 -13.58 -5.41 3.97
CA GLY A 95 -14.31 -6.12 5.02
C GLY A 95 -14.43 -7.62 4.74
N MET A 96 -14.80 -7.99 3.51
CA MET A 96 -14.93 -9.38 3.08
C MET A 96 -13.59 -10.11 3.02
N PHE A 97 -12.53 -9.46 2.52
CA PHE A 97 -11.19 -10.04 2.53
C PHE A 97 -10.67 -10.24 3.95
N LYS A 98 -10.89 -9.28 4.87
CA LYS A 98 -10.56 -9.46 6.28
C LYS A 98 -11.34 -10.62 6.91
N LEU A 99 -12.62 -10.77 6.59
CA LEU A 99 -13.44 -11.87 7.08
C LEU A 99 -12.94 -13.23 6.55
N SER A 100 -12.64 -13.32 5.26
CA SER A 100 -12.09 -14.55 4.66
C SER A 100 -10.71 -14.91 5.24
N ARG A 101 -9.85 -13.91 5.50
CA ARG A 101 -8.53 -14.14 6.12
C ARG A 101 -8.60 -14.68 7.54
N ARG A 102 -9.69 -14.47 8.31
CA ARG A 102 -9.81 -15.02 9.67
C ARG A 102 -9.79 -16.55 9.71
N GLY A 103 -10.14 -17.22 8.61
CA GLY A 103 -10.06 -18.68 8.52
C GLY A 103 -8.66 -19.22 8.22
N ILE A 104 -7.68 -18.37 7.93
CA ILE A 104 -6.32 -18.77 7.56
C ILE A 104 -5.43 -18.66 8.80
N PRO A 105 -4.80 -19.76 9.26
CA PRO A 105 -3.91 -19.71 10.41
C PRO A 105 -2.66 -18.88 10.11
N HIS A 106 -2.15 -18.20 11.12
CA HIS A 106 -0.88 -17.49 11.02
C HIS A 106 0.27 -18.50 11.06
N LEU A 107 1.13 -18.45 10.07
CA LEU A 107 2.37 -19.25 10.07
C LEU A 107 3.36 -18.59 11.02
N GLU A 108 4.12 -19.38 11.77
CA GLU A 108 5.20 -18.87 12.61
C GLU A 108 6.44 -18.48 11.79
N ASP A 109 7.48 -17.96 12.44
CA ASP A 109 8.77 -17.73 11.81
C ASP A 109 9.49 -19.08 11.68
N GLY A 110 9.97 -19.43 10.47
CA GLY A 110 10.61 -20.71 10.24
C GLY A 110 10.69 -21.13 8.76
N TYR A 111 11.03 -22.40 8.58
CA TYR A 111 11.17 -23.04 7.27
C TYR A 111 9.96 -23.90 6.95
N TYR A 112 9.38 -23.67 5.79
CA TYR A 112 8.23 -24.42 5.26
C TYR A 112 8.62 -25.04 3.92
N LYS A 113 8.52 -26.36 3.80
CA LYS A 113 8.85 -27.05 2.55
C LYS A 113 7.85 -26.66 1.46
N GLN A 114 8.32 -26.46 0.23
CA GLN A 114 7.42 -26.24 -0.91
C GLN A 114 6.44 -27.39 -1.10
N GLU A 115 5.28 -27.10 -1.71
CA GLU A 115 4.19 -28.05 -1.94
C GLU A 115 3.54 -28.64 -0.67
N THR A 116 3.89 -28.11 0.50
CA THR A 116 3.17 -28.40 1.74
C THR A 116 1.95 -27.50 1.90
N GLU A 117 1.09 -27.86 2.84
CA GLU A 117 -0.08 -27.07 3.18
C GLU A 117 0.29 -25.67 3.68
N ASP A 118 1.29 -25.56 4.55
CA ASP A 118 1.75 -24.28 5.09
C ASP A 118 2.27 -23.35 4.00
N TRP A 119 3.06 -23.88 3.07
CA TRP A 119 3.52 -23.12 1.89
C TRP A 119 2.34 -22.61 1.06
N LEU A 120 1.33 -23.44 0.84
CA LEU A 120 0.15 -23.05 0.08
C LEU A 120 -0.68 -21.97 0.82
N LEU A 121 -0.82 -22.09 2.14
CA LEU A 121 -1.47 -21.07 2.99
C LEU A 121 -0.77 -19.72 2.90
N TYR A 122 0.56 -19.71 2.82
CA TYR A 122 1.33 -18.51 2.58
C TYR A 122 1.00 -17.87 1.22
N GLU A 123 1.05 -18.66 0.13
CA GLU A 123 0.75 -18.17 -1.22
C GLU A 123 -0.66 -17.58 -1.30
N PHE A 124 -1.64 -18.20 -0.65
CA PHE A 124 -2.99 -17.63 -0.56
C PHE A 124 -3.01 -16.27 0.15
N ALA A 125 -2.29 -16.12 1.26
CA ALA A 125 -2.22 -14.85 1.98
C ALA A 125 -1.60 -13.74 1.11
N GLN A 126 -0.58 -14.07 0.30
CA GLN A 126 0.06 -13.14 -0.62
C GLN A 126 -0.87 -12.66 -1.74
N VAL A 127 -1.66 -13.56 -2.32
CA VAL A 127 -2.62 -13.19 -3.39
C VAL A 127 -3.61 -12.11 -2.92
N TYR A 128 -4.18 -12.25 -1.72
CA TYR A 128 -5.08 -11.23 -1.17
C TYR A 128 -4.40 -9.87 -1.04
N TYR A 129 -3.15 -9.86 -0.59
CA TYR A 129 -2.41 -8.63 -0.39
C TYR A 129 -2.05 -7.94 -1.71
N ILE A 130 -1.58 -8.70 -2.71
CA ILE A 130 -1.24 -8.20 -4.05
C ILE A 130 -2.47 -7.66 -4.77
N LEU A 131 -3.65 -8.26 -4.55
CA LEU A 131 -4.87 -7.91 -5.27
C LEU A 131 -5.47 -6.56 -4.84
N ILE A 132 -5.29 -6.13 -3.58
CA ILE A 132 -5.88 -4.88 -3.08
C ILE A 132 -5.39 -3.63 -3.84
N PRO A 133 -4.08 -3.42 -4.09
CA PRO A 133 -3.60 -2.32 -4.90
C PRO A 133 -4.25 -2.22 -6.28
N TYR A 134 -4.57 -3.34 -6.94
CA TYR A 134 -5.25 -3.32 -8.25
C TYR A 134 -6.66 -2.74 -8.15
N PHE A 135 -7.38 -3.02 -7.06
CA PHE A 135 -8.71 -2.45 -6.84
C PHE A 135 -8.66 -1.02 -6.30
N ALA A 136 -7.67 -0.66 -5.49
CA ALA A 136 -7.51 0.66 -4.88
C ALA A 136 -6.67 1.64 -5.72
N GLY A 137 -6.22 1.22 -6.91
CA GLY A 137 -5.18 1.89 -7.70
C GLY A 137 -5.45 3.36 -8.04
N PHE A 138 -6.73 3.74 -8.19
CA PHE A 138 -7.11 5.12 -8.49
C PHE A 138 -6.72 6.10 -7.36
N PHE A 139 -6.84 5.68 -6.10
CA PHE A 139 -6.47 6.52 -4.95
C PHE A 139 -5.06 6.30 -4.45
N SER A 140 -4.42 5.17 -4.79
CA SER A 140 -3.07 4.87 -4.29
C SER A 140 -1.99 5.84 -4.81
N ILE A 141 -2.28 6.63 -5.84
CA ILE A 141 -1.39 7.69 -6.33
C ILE A 141 -1.39 8.89 -5.36
N PHE A 142 -2.52 9.15 -4.69
CA PHE A 142 -2.71 10.32 -3.85
C PHE A 142 -2.53 10.05 -2.36
N LEU A 143 -2.53 8.78 -1.95
CA LEU A 143 -2.50 8.37 -0.56
C LEU A 143 -1.16 7.74 -0.19
N ASP A 144 -0.67 8.05 1.01
CA ASP A 144 0.45 7.35 1.63
C ASP A 144 0.20 5.84 1.58
N THR A 145 1.23 5.07 1.28
CA THR A 145 1.16 3.61 1.20
C THR A 145 1.14 2.96 2.59
N SER A 146 1.59 3.66 3.63
CA SER A 146 1.71 3.16 5.00
C SER A 146 0.39 2.60 5.58
N PRO A 147 -0.77 3.28 5.50
CA PRO A 147 -2.03 2.78 6.05
C PRO A 147 -2.46 1.44 5.44
N ARG A 148 -2.18 1.22 4.15
CA ARG A 148 -2.43 -0.06 3.48
C ARG A 148 -1.57 -1.17 4.10
N HIS A 149 -0.28 -0.93 4.31
CA HIS A 149 0.60 -1.93 4.93
C HIS A 149 0.17 -2.24 6.37
N MET A 150 -0.19 -1.21 7.15
CA MET A 150 -0.71 -1.38 8.51
C MET A 150 -2.01 -2.19 8.55
N LEU A 151 -2.92 -1.98 7.60
CA LEU A 151 -4.18 -2.73 7.49
C LEU A 151 -3.96 -4.24 7.40
N PHE A 152 -2.83 -4.66 6.83
CA PHE A 152 -2.44 -6.05 6.64
C PHE A 152 -1.52 -6.61 7.73
N GLY A 153 -1.16 -5.81 8.73
CA GLY A 153 -0.43 -6.26 9.92
C GLY A 153 0.93 -5.62 10.13
N ALA A 154 1.40 -4.74 9.24
CA ALA A 154 2.65 -4.02 9.45
C ALA A 154 2.55 -3.10 10.66
N LYS A 155 3.59 -3.09 11.48
CA LYS A 155 3.75 -2.15 12.58
C LYS A 155 4.70 -1.06 12.12
N ILE A 156 4.18 0.12 11.85
CA ILE A 156 4.96 1.26 11.35
C ILE A 156 4.84 2.40 12.36
N GLY A 157 5.99 2.92 12.81
CA GLY A 157 6.07 4.01 13.76
C GLY A 157 5.64 5.36 13.18
N LYS A 158 5.47 6.36 14.06
CA LYS A 158 5.10 7.73 13.67
C LYS A 158 6.20 8.39 12.85
N ASN A 159 5.81 9.38 12.04
CA ASN A 159 6.73 10.16 11.19
C ASN A 159 7.57 9.30 10.22
N THR A 160 7.13 8.07 9.94
CA THR A 160 7.76 7.19 8.95
C THR A 160 7.11 7.38 7.60
N ILE A 161 7.93 7.54 6.57
CA ILE A 161 7.52 7.78 5.19
C ILE A 161 7.87 6.56 4.35
N ILE A 162 6.84 5.94 3.75
CA ILE A 162 7.03 4.83 2.80
C ILE A 162 6.96 5.37 1.37
N GLY A 163 8.12 5.74 0.80
CA GLY A 163 8.23 6.38 -0.52
C GLY A 163 8.07 5.39 -1.68
N ASN A 164 6.87 4.83 -1.87
CA ASN A 164 6.57 3.82 -2.91
C ASN A 164 7.45 2.55 -2.84
N GLY A 165 7.98 2.23 -1.66
CA GLY A 165 8.63 0.93 -1.41
C GLY A 165 7.65 -0.24 -1.56
N ARG A 166 8.17 -1.40 -1.98
CA ARG A 166 7.42 -2.65 -2.10
C ARG A 166 7.63 -3.49 -0.84
N MET A 167 6.58 -3.62 -0.04
CA MET A 167 6.56 -4.47 1.13
C MET A 167 5.73 -5.71 0.83
N PHE A 168 6.30 -6.92 0.87
CA PHE A 168 5.59 -8.15 0.50
C PHE A 168 4.88 -8.84 1.67
N ASN A 169 5.43 -8.73 2.89
CA ASN A 169 4.92 -9.42 4.09
C ASN A 169 4.64 -8.41 5.20
N PRO A 170 3.61 -7.57 5.05
CA PRO A 170 3.27 -6.57 6.05
C PRO A 170 3.08 -7.19 7.44
N GLU A 171 2.42 -8.34 7.57
CA GLU A 171 2.22 -9.06 8.83
C GLU A 171 3.52 -9.49 9.55
N ARG A 172 4.65 -9.44 8.85
CA ARG A 172 6.00 -9.75 9.35
C ARG A 172 6.93 -8.55 9.28
N THR A 173 6.38 -7.34 9.28
CA THR A 173 7.17 -6.12 9.16
C THR A 173 6.97 -5.22 10.36
N ILE A 174 8.08 -4.87 11.03
CA ILE A 174 8.11 -3.92 12.13
C ILE A 174 9.10 -2.82 11.76
N ILE A 175 8.62 -1.57 11.74
CA ILE A 175 9.40 -0.38 11.39
C ILE A 175 9.19 0.64 12.51
N GLY A 176 10.30 1.17 13.03
CA GLY A 176 10.30 2.22 14.05
C GLY A 176 9.78 3.57 13.55
N GLU A 177 9.99 4.59 14.37
CA GLU A 177 9.59 5.97 14.12
C GLU A 177 10.65 6.72 13.31
N GLY A 178 10.24 7.72 12.53
CA GLY A 178 11.15 8.59 11.78
C GLY A 178 11.90 7.89 10.63
N CYS A 179 11.41 6.75 10.15
CA CYS A 179 12.06 6.01 9.08
C CYS A 179 11.69 6.56 7.70
N PHE A 180 12.58 6.38 6.73
CA PHE A 180 12.35 6.77 5.35
C PHE A 180 12.64 5.62 4.41
N PHE A 181 11.70 5.26 3.54
CA PHE A 181 11.92 4.30 2.48
C PHE A 181 12.02 5.01 1.13
N GLY A 182 13.14 4.80 0.47
CA GLY A 182 13.38 5.24 -0.89
C GLY A 182 12.53 4.49 -1.91
N TYR A 183 12.49 5.07 -3.10
CA TYR A 183 11.69 4.57 -4.22
C TYR A 183 12.12 3.16 -4.63
N ASP A 184 11.14 2.29 -4.88
CA ASP A 184 11.33 0.88 -5.25
C ASP A 184 12.20 0.05 -4.27
N ALA A 185 12.41 0.53 -3.04
CA ALA A 185 13.01 -0.30 -1.99
C ALA A 185 12.11 -1.50 -1.70
N ILE A 186 12.70 -2.69 -1.59
CA ILE A 186 12.00 -3.94 -1.34
C ILE A 186 12.23 -4.37 0.11
N LEU A 187 11.14 -4.66 0.81
CA LEU A 187 11.17 -5.34 2.11
C LEU A 187 10.39 -6.64 1.99
N SER A 188 11.08 -7.76 2.22
CA SER A 188 10.51 -9.10 2.15
C SER A 188 10.67 -9.83 3.47
N GLY A 189 9.56 -10.29 4.05
CA GLY A 189 9.54 -11.21 5.19
C GLY A 189 9.62 -12.68 4.77
N HIS A 190 9.86 -12.94 3.49
CA HIS A 190 10.05 -14.28 2.95
C HIS A 190 11.28 -14.38 2.03
N VAL A 191 11.85 -15.58 1.94
CA VAL A 191 12.89 -15.95 0.97
C VAL A 191 12.64 -17.39 0.51
N TYR A 192 12.80 -17.65 -0.79
CA TYR A 192 12.84 -19.01 -1.32
C TYR A 192 14.28 -19.49 -1.41
N GLU A 193 14.59 -20.59 -0.73
CA GLU A 193 15.90 -21.23 -0.79
C GLU A 193 15.79 -22.74 -0.61
N SER A 194 16.59 -23.51 -1.34
CA SER A 194 16.71 -24.97 -1.15
C SER A 194 15.37 -25.74 -1.16
N GLY A 195 14.39 -25.30 -1.96
CA GLY A 195 13.06 -25.92 -2.01
C GLY A 195 12.16 -25.63 -0.79
N CYS A 196 12.54 -24.65 0.03
CA CYS A 196 11.80 -24.19 1.20
C CYS A 196 11.47 -22.70 1.08
N LEU A 197 10.31 -22.35 1.61
CA LEU A 197 9.92 -21.00 1.96
C LEU A 197 10.45 -20.71 3.38
N TYR A 198 11.34 -19.75 3.49
CA TYR A 198 11.77 -19.19 4.76
C TYR A 198 10.92 -17.97 5.08
N LEU A 199 10.24 -17.98 6.22
CA LEU A 199 9.45 -16.85 6.72
C LEU A 199 10.06 -16.32 8.00
N LYS A 200 10.34 -15.02 8.06
CA LYS A 200 10.79 -14.40 9.30
C LYS A 200 10.51 -12.92 9.36
N THR A 201 10.15 -12.45 10.55
CA THR A 201 9.88 -11.05 10.83
C THR A 201 11.11 -10.17 10.55
N VAL A 202 10.92 -9.10 9.78
CA VAL A 202 11.91 -8.06 9.53
C VAL A 202 11.68 -6.91 10.49
N LYS A 203 12.75 -6.42 11.13
CA LYS A 203 12.71 -5.35 12.12
C LYS A 203 13.63 -4.21 11.70
N LEU A 204 13.08 -3.00 11.68
CA LEU A 204 13.82 -1.75 11.55
C LEU A 204 13.60 -0.94 12.82
N GLY A 205 14.69 -0.45 13.40
CA GLY A 205 14.69 0.52 14.49
C GLY A 205 14.17 1.89 14.07
N ASN A 206 14.44 2.89 14.89
CA ASN A 206 14.06 4.27 14.66
C ASN A 206 15.07 5.00 13.76
N ASN A 207 14.61 6.02 13.03
CA ASN A 207 15.41 6.89 12.18
C ASN A 207 16.24 6.12 11.13
N VAL A 208 15.69 5.01 10.62
CA VAL A 208 16.33 4.20 9.57
C VAL A 208 15.98 4.79 8.21
N THR A 209 17.00 5.04 7.40
CA THR A 209 16.83 5.46 6.00
C THR A 209 17.18 4.30 5.09
N VAL A 210 16.22 3.84 4.29
CA VAL A 210 16.40 2.81 3.27
C VAL A 210 16.54 3.49 1.92
N GLY A 211 17.70 3.38 1.28
CA GLY A 211 17.95 3.96 -0.04
C GLY A 211 17.11 3.32 -1.14
N SER A 212 16.93 4.04 -2.25
CA SER A 212 16.15 3.57 -3.39
C SER A 212 16.70 2.25 -3.96
N ASN A 213 15.81 1.35 -4.40
CA ASN A 213 16.15 0.01 -4.90
C ASN A 213 16.94 -0.88 -3.93
N ALA A 214 17.04 -0.53 -2.64
CA ALA A 214 17.64 -1.43 -1.67
C ALA A 214 16.70 -2.63 -1.40
N VAL A 215 17.27 -3.78 -1.07
CA VAL A 215 16.52 -5.02 -0.79
C VAL A 215 16.83 -5.49 0.62
N ILE A 216 15.80 -5.63 1.45
CA ILE A 216 15.89 -6.14 2.81
C ILE A 216 15.18 -7.50 2.86
N LEU A 217 15.93 -8.54 3.19
CA LEU A 217 15.45 -9.93 3.20
C LEU A 217 14.96 -10.39 4.58
N ALA A 218 14.27 -11.54 4.58
CA ALA A 218 13.58 -12.08 5.74
C ALA A 218 14.49 -12.22 6.96
N GLY A 219 13.97 -11.81 8.13
CA GLY A 219 14.70 -11.93 9.40
C GLY A 219 15.77 -10.88 9.64
N ALA A 220 15.98 -9.92 8.74
CA ALA A 220 16.90 -8.81 8.98
C ALA A 220 16.47 -7.99 10.21
N ASP A 221 17.46 -7.60 11.01
CA ASP A 221 17.29 -6.79 12.22
C ASP A 221 18.21 -5.56 12.10
N ILE A 222 17.61 -4.41 11.82
CA ILE A 222 18.31 -3.16 11.54
C ILE A 222 18.19 -2.24 12.74
N GLY A 223 19.32 -1.91 13.36
CA GLY A 223 19.37 -1.00 14.50
C GLY A 223 18.98 0.44 14.17
N ASP A 224 18.89 1.26 15.22
CA ASP A 224 18.53 2.67 15.11
C ASP A 224 19.57 3.50 14.31
N ASN A 225 19.10 4.58 13.69
CA ASN A 225 19.91 5.56 12.96
C ASN A 225 20.74 4.95 11.80
N VAL A 226 20.31 3.81 11.25
CA VAL A 226 21.00 3.15 10.15
C VAL A 226 20.63 3.78 8.80
N LEU A 227 21.62 3.93 7.92
CA LEU A 227 21.41 4.23 6.50
C LEU A 227 21.70 2.98 5.66
N ILE A 228 20.69 2.39 5.04
CA ILE A 228 20.88 1.35 4.03
C ILE A 228 21.12 2.04 2.69
N ALA A 229 22.28 1.85 2.07
CA ALA A 229 22.62 2.51 0.82
C ALA A 229 21.67 2.07 -0.32
N ALA A 230 21.42 2.96 -1.29
CA ALA A 230 20.66 2.63 -2.49
C ALA A 230 21.26 1.41 -3.20
N THR A 231 20.41 0.58 -3.80
CA THR A 231 20.79 -0.69 -4.49
C THR A 231 21.55 -1.72 -3.64
N SER A 232 21.62 -1.53 -2.32
CA SER A 232 22.25 -2.51 -1.43
C SER A 232 21.29 -3.62 -1.04
N VAL A 233 21.85 -4.80 -0.73
CA VAL A 233 21.08 -5.94 -0.23
C VAL A 233 21.47 -6.20 1.22
N VAL A 234 20.48 -6.27 2.11
CA VAL A 234 20.62 -6.77 3.48
C VAL A 234 20.22 -8.25 3.47
N PRO A 235 21.17 -9.19 3.66
CA PRO A 235 20.89 -10.62 3.60
C PRO A 235 19.89 -11.08 4.67
N LYS A 236 19.33 -12.29 4.47
CA LYS A 236 18.47 -12.92 5.47
C LYS A 236 19.19 -13.00 6.82
N ASP A 237 18.43 -12.85 7.91
CA ASP A 237 18.92 -12.92 9.29
C ASP A 237 20.07 -11.96 9.63
N LYS A 238 20.35 -10.97 8.77
CA LYS A 238 21.45 -10.06 9.00
C LYS A 238 21.07 -9.05 10.07
N VAL A 239 21.89 -8.98 11.11
CA VAL A 239 21.87 -7.89 12.08
C VAL A 239 22.74 -6.75 11.56
N VAL A 240 22.16 -5.57 11.40
CA VAL A 240 22.87 -4.33 11.06
C VAL A 240 22.95 -3.47 12.33
N PRO A 241 24.16 -3.21 12.84
CA PRO A 241 24.32 -2.46 14.09
C PRO A 241 23.84 -1.01 13.97
N PRO A 242 23.34 -0.41 15.07
CA PRO A 242 22.88 0.97 15.06
C PRO A 242 24.00 1.96 14.71
N ASN A 243 23.63 3.16 14.28
CA ASN A 243 24.55 4.25 13.92
C ASN A 243 25.55 3.84 12.82
N THR A 244 25.12 3.04 11.85
CA THR A 244 25.95 2.61 10.72
C THR A 244 25.33 2.91 9.36
N ILE A 245 26.18 2.86 8.33
CA ILE A 245 25.79 2.87 6.92
C ILE A 245 26.02 1.45 6.39
N TRP A 246 24.97 0.79 5.92
CA TRP A 246 25.07 -0.49 5.22
C TRP A 246 25.36 -0.25 3.74
N VAL A 247 26.56 -0.59 3.28
CA VAL A 247 27.00 -0.40 1.91
C VAL A 247 27.90 -1.55 1.49
N ARG A 248 27.72 -2.07 0.26
CA ARG A 248 28.52 -3.19 -0.29
C ARG A 248 28.62 -4.41 0.66
N GLY A 249 27.53 -4.71 1.37
CA GLY A 249 27.47 -5.85 2.30
C GLY A 249 28.21 -5.66 3.63
N LYS A 250 28.64 -4.44 3.96
CA LYS A 250 29.33 -4.10 5.21
C LYS A 250 28.64 -2.95 5.92
N ALA A 251 28.69 -2.98 7.25
CA ALA A 251 28.29 -1.85 8.08
C ALA A 251 29.52 -0.96 8.34
N LEU A 252 29.45 0.30 7.92
CA LEU A 252 30.45 1.32 8.19
C LEU A 252 29.94 2.28 9.26
N PRO A 253 30.78 2.81 10.17
CA PRO A 253 30.34 3.82 11.13
C PRO A 253 29.69 5.02 10.44
N ARG A 254 28.51 5.43 10.90
CA ARG A 254 27.82 6.64 10.44
C ARG A 254 28.16 7.78 11.39
N LYS A 255 28.82 8.81 10.88
CA LYS A 255 28.89 10.09 11.61
C LYS A 255 27.55 10.81 11.42
N PRO A 256 26.78 11.11 12.48
CA PRO A 256 25.59 11.93 12.33
C PRO A 256 26.02 13.32 11.85
N VAL A 257 25.35 13.82 10.80
CA VAL A 257 25.50 15.19 10.33
C VAL A 257 24.26 15.94 10.80
N PRO A 258 24.37 16.88 11.76
CA PRO A 258 23.26 17.74 12.17
C PRO A 258 22.66 18.48 10.96
N CYS A 259 21.34 18.71 10.94
CA CYS A 259 20.71 19.46 9.84
C CYS A 259 21.31 20.86 9.68
N GLU A 260 21.67 21.53 10.76
CA GLU A 260 22.33 22.85 10.73
C GLU A 260 23.69 22.78 10.01
N GLU A 261 24.43 21.69 10.22
CA GLU A 261 25.70 21.44 9.52
C GLU A 261 25.43 21.04 8.05
N ALA A 262 24.36 20.28 7.78
CA ALA A 262 23.93 19.88 6.44
C ALA A 262 23.47 21.07 5.58
N GLU A 263 22.72 22.02 6.16
CA GLU A 263 22.26 23.26 5.53
C GLU A 263 23.43 24.18 5.17
N ALA A 264 24.51 24.13 5.95
CA ALA A 264 25.74 24.86 5.68
C ALA A 264 26.54 24.28 4.48
N TYR A 265 26.29 23.03 4.07
CA TYR A 265 26.87 22.48 2.83
C TYR A 265 26.12 23.07 1.62
N ALA A 266 26.75 24.04 0.95
CA ALA A 266 26.24 24.57 -0.30
C ALA A 266 26.09 23.44 -1.34
N ILE A 267 24.94 23.36 -2.01
CA ILE A 267 24.71 22.40 -3.09
C ILE A 267 25.77 22.63 -4.19
N GLY A 268 26.68 21.66 -4.37
CA GLY A 268 27.79 21.74 -5.33
C GLY A 268 29.15 22.11 -4.73
N SER A 269 29.26 22.28 -3.42
CA SER A 269 30.57 22.33 -2.76
C SER A 269 31.23 20.94 -2.78
N PRO A 270 32.55 20.84 -3.03
CA PRO A 270 33.24 19.56 -3.07
C PRO A 270 33.06 18.87 -1.72
N SER A 271 32.63 17.60 -1.74
CA SER A 271 32.46 16.82 -0.52
C SER A 271 33.78 16.81 0.25
N ALA A 272 33.70 17.16 1.54
CA ALA A 272 34.83 17.08 2.47
C ALA A 272 35.30 15.62 2.57
N GLY A 273 36.19 15.21 1.68
CA GLY A 273 36.58 13.81 1.51
C GLY A 273 37.34 13.49 0.22
N ALA A 274 37.32 14.37 -0.79
CA ALA A 274 38.28 14.29 -1.89
C ALA A 274 39.64 14.89 -1.48
N ALA A 275 40.20 14.41 -0.37
CA ALA A 275 41.64 14.52 -0.15
C ALA A 275 42.27 13.49 -1.09
N THR A 276 42.83 14.01 -2.18
CA THR A 276 43.75 13.33 -3.08
C THR A 276 44.69 12.42 -2.30
N SER A 277 44.56 11.11 -2.49
CA SER A 277 45.71 10.21 -2.32
C SER A 277 46.63 10.45 -3.51
N GLU A 278 47.43 11.51 -3.44
CA GLU A 278 48.62 11.69 -4.25
C GLU A 278 49.82 11.69 -3.31
N ASP A 279 50.77 10.80 -3.64
CA ASP A 279 52.10 10.52 -3.10
C ASP A 279 52.23 9.69 -1.80
#